data_AF-A0A7J4PJH0-F1
#
_entry.id   AF-A0A7J4PJH0-F1
#
_cell.length_a   1.000
_cell.length_b   1.000
_cell.length_c   1.000
_cell.angle_alpha   90.00
_cell.angle_beta   90.00
_cell.angle_gamma   90.00
#
_symmetry.space_group_name_H-M   'P 1'
#
loop_
_entity.id
_entity.type
_entity.pdbx_description
1 polymer ?
#
loop_
_entity_poly.entity_id
_entity_poly.type
_entity_poly.pdbx_seq_one_letter_code
_entity_poly.pdbx_strand_id
1 'polypeptide(L)' 'MEDMNLKIGEAAGALYHRLVEGDCSLNQIKKHLSEEGFDSQLALMAVGWLAREDKISVDKTTNKWSIRLKE' A
#
# COMPACT_ATOMS: atom_id res chain seq x y z
N MET A 1 -21.26 -1.22 -6.53
CA MET A 1 -20.26 -2.24 -6.11
C MET A 1 -18.91 -2.02 -6.80
N GLU A 2 -18.88 -1.26 -7.90
CA GLU A 2 -17.66 -0.84 -8.62
C GLU A 2 -16.78 0.19 -7.87
N ASP A 3 -17.33 0.89 -6.88
CA ASP A 3 -16.64 1.97 -6.14
C ASP A 3 -15.49 1.48 -5.27
N MET A 4 -15.56 0.24 -4.79
CA MET A 4 -14.58 -0.29 -3.83
C MET A 4 -13.25 -0.58 -4.51
N ASN A 5 -13.28 -1.16 -5.72
CA ASN A 5 -12.08 -1.38 -6.52
C ASN A 5 -11.45 -0.05 -6.95
N LEU A 6 -12.26 0.96 -7.25
CA LEU A 6 -11.78 2.28 -7.61
C LEU A 6 -11.01 2.92 -6.44
N LYS A 7 -11.59 2.89 -5.23
CA LYS A 7 -10.92 3.37 -4.01
C LYS A 7 -9.65 2.60 -3.68
N ILE A 8 -9.64 1.28 -3.86
CA ILE A 8 -8.44 0.46 -3.64
C ILE A 8 -7.37 0.81 -4.67
N GLY A 9 -7.76 1.06 -5.93
CA GLY A 9 -6.86 1.51 -6.99
C GLY A 9 -6.26 2.89 -6.70
N GLU A 10 -7.06 3.85 -6.23
CA GLU A 10 -6.59 5.17 -5.81
C GLU A 10 -5.60 5.07 -4.65
N ALA A 11 -5.98 4.32 -3.60
CA ALA A 11 -5.12 4.02 -2.46
C ALA A 11 -3.82 3.33 -2.87
N ALA A 12 -3.88 2.37 -3.80
CA ALA A 12 -2.73 1.67 -4.35
C ALA A 12 -1.84 2.60 -5.18
N GLY A 13 -2.42 3.53 -5.94
CA GLY A 13 -1.69 4.55 -6.69
C GLY A 13 -0.95 5.53 -5.79
N ALA A 14 -1.63 6.06 -4.77
CA ALA A 14 -1.02 6.93 -3.75
C ALA A 14 0.11 6.21 -3.00
N LEU A 15 -0.13 4.95 -2.62
CA LEU A 15 0.87 4.09 -2.01
C LEU A 15 2.06 3.84 -2.95
N TYR A 16 1.81 3.53 -4.22
CA TYR A 16 2.86 3.29 -5.20
C TYR A 16 3.73 4.52 -5.39
N HIS A 17 3.13 5.71 -5.57
CA HIS A 17 3.86 6.97 -5.68
C HIS A 17 4.74 7.22 -4.45
N ARG A 18 4.21 6.92 -3.26
CA ARG A 18 4.97 7.02 -2.02
C ARG A 18 6.15 6.05 -1.96
N LEU A 19 5.96 4.83 -2.46
CA LEU A 19 7.02 3.82 -2.54
C LEU A 19 8.06 4.12 -3.63
N VAL A 20 7.72 4.93 -4.65
CA VAL A 20 8.69 5.47 -5.64
C VAL A 20 9.67 6.42 -4.96
N GLU A 21 9.21 7.21 -4.00
CA GLU A 21 10.08 8.12 -3.25
C GLU A 21 11.01 7.39 -2.25
N GLY A 22 10.66 6.17 -1.83
CA GLY A 22 11.49 5.35 -0.94
C GLY A 22 10.72 4.17 -0.32
N ASP A 23 11.42 3.24 0.30
CA ASP A 23 10.76 2.14 1.01
C ASP A 23 9.90 2.67 2.16
N CYS A 24 8.76 2.02 2.38
CA CYS A 24 7.82 2.40 3.43
C CYS A 24 7.44 1.20 4.27
N SER A 25 7.31 1.43 5.58
CA SER A 25 6.80 0.42 6.49
C SER A 25 5.27 0.33 6.36
N LEU A 26 4.69 -0.84 6.62
CA LEU A 26 3.22 -1.02 6.63
C LEU A 26 2.51 -0.05 7.59
N ASN A 27 3.20 0.40 8.65
CA ASN A 27 2.70 1.41 9.56
C ASN A 27 2.67 2.83 8.95
N GLN A 28 3.65 3.19 8.13
CA GLN A 28 3.66 4.47 7.40
C GLN A 28 2.58 4.47 6.33
N ILE A 29 2.41 3.35 5.62
CA ILE A 29 1.35 3.13 4.64
C ILE A 29 -0.01 3.37 5.30
N LYS A 30 -0.31 2.65 6.38
CA LYS A 30 -1.55 2.82 7.14
C LYS A 30 -1.75 4.24 7.61
N LYS A 31 -0.71 4.91 8.10
CA LYS A 31 -0.79 6.29 8.56
C LYS A 31 -1.15 7.23 7.42
N HIS A 32 -0.44 7.14 6.30
CA HIS A 32 -0.63 8.00 5.14
C HIS A 32 -2.02 7.82 4.52
N LEU A 33 -2.44 6.57 4.35
CA LEU A 33 -3.78 6.25 3.87
C LEU A 33 -4.87 6.74 4.83
N SER A 34 -4.65 6.63 6.14
CA SER A 34 -5.57 7.18 7.14
C SER A 34 -5.64 8.71 7.11
N GLU A 35 -4.53 9.40 6.83
CA GLU A 35 -4.49 10.85 6.62
C GLU A 35 -5.27 11.28 5.37
N GLU A 36 -5.31 10.44 4.33
CA GLU A 36 -6.13 10.63 3.14
C GLU A 36 -7.60 10.19 3.32
N GLY A 37 -7.97 9.68 4.51
CA GLY A 37 -9.33 9.24 4.83
C GLY A 37 -9.63 7.79 4.41
N PHE A 38 -8.61 7.02 4.05
CA PHE A 38 -8.73 5.60 3.74
C PHE A 38 -8.54 4.74 5.00
N ASP A 39 -9.41 3.75 5.17
CA ASP A 39 -9.38 2.86 6.32
C ASP A 39 -8.15 1.93 6.28
N SER A 40 -7.73 1.42 7.45
CA SER A 40 -6.66 0.43 7.57
C SER A 40 -6.92 -0.83 6.75
N GLN A 41 -8.19 -1.19 6.57
CA GLN A 41 -8.57 -2.30 5.71
C GLN A 41 -8.32 -1.98 4.23
N LEU A 42 -8.58 -0.75 3.80
CA LEU A 42 -8.33 -0.30 2.43
C LEU A 42 -6.83 -0.20 2.14
N ALA A 43 -6.04 0.24 3.12
CA ALA A 43 -4.58 0.21 3.05
C ALA A 43 -4.03 -1.20 2.80
N LEU A 44 -4.56 -2.21 3.49
CA LEU A 44 -4.20 -3.61 3.27
C LEU A 44 -4.64 -4.12 1.89
N MET A 45 -5.83 -3.73 1.44
CA MET A 45 -6.32 -4.07 0.10
C MET A 45 -5.44 -3.44 -0.99
N ALA A 46 -5.00 -2.20 -0.82
CA ALA A 46 -4.10 -1.50 -1.73
C ALA A 46 -2.71 -2.17 -1.81
N VAL A 47 -2.15 -2.57 -0.67
CA VAL A 47 -0.92 -3.38 -0.63
C VAL A 47 -1.16 -4.72 -1.36
N GLY A 48 -2.27 -5.40 -1.09
CA GLY A 48 -2.63 -6.64 -1.77
C GLY A 48 -2.83 -6.47 -3.28
N TRP A 49 -3.36 -5.32 -3.72
CA TRP A 49 -3.55 -4.99 -5.13
C TRP A 49 -2.22 -4.85 -5.86
N LEU A 50 -1.28 -4.09 -5.28
CA LEU A 50 0.07 -3.94 -5.85
C LEU A 50 0.85 -5.25 -5.81
N ALA A 51 0.70 -6.04 -4.74
CA ALA A 51 1.34 -7.35 -4.62
C ALA A 51 0.78 -8.34 -5.66
N ARG A 52 -0.52 -8.27 -5.96
CA ARG A 52 -1.16 -9.05 -7.03
C ARG A 52 -0.61 -8.71 -8.41
N GLU A 53 -0.32 -7.43 -8.67
CA GLU A 53 0.32 -6.98 -9.91
C GLU A 53 1.85 -7.19 -9.92
N ASP A 54 2.43 -7.82 -8.89
CA ASP A 54 3.88 -8.01 -8.71
C ASP A 54 4.69 -6.70 -8.73
N LYS A 55 4.05 -5.55 -8.45
CA LYS A 55 4.66 -4.21 -8.44
C LYS A 55 5.45 -3.89 -7.18
N ILE A 56 5.18 -4.59 -6.09
CA ILE A 56 5.82 -4.37 -4.79
C ILE A 56 6.43 -5.66 -4.25
N SER A 57 7.52 -5.54 -3.53
CA SER A 57 8.05 -6.59 -2.67
C SER A 57 7.75 -6.24 -1.21
N VAL A 58 7.14 -7.20 -0.52
CA VAL A 58 6.83 -7.08 0.90
C VAL A 58 7.80 -7.96 1.66
N ASP A 59 8.76 -7.34 2.35
CA ASP A 59 9.67 -8.03 3.25
C ASP A 59 9.09 -7.99 4.66
N LYS A 60 8.99 -9.18 5.28
CA LYS A 60 8.55 -9.30 6.67
C LYS A 60 9.75 -9.71 7.51
N THR A 61 10.39 -8.72 8.11
CA THR A 61 11.38 -8.96 9.16
C THR A 61 10.66 -9.21 10.49
N THR A 62 11.28 -9.95 11.43
CA THR A 62 10.74 -10.47 12.71
C THR A 62 9.66 -9.63 13.41
N ASN A 63 9.71 -8.30 13.33
CA ASN A 63 8.69 -7.42 13.91
C ASN A 63 8.28 -6.22 13.03
N LYS A 64 8.68 -6.19 11.76
CA LYS A 64 8.43 -5.08 10.83
C LYS A 64 8.08 -5.58 9.44
N TRP A 65 7.13 -4.90 8.82
CA TRP A 65 6.75 -5.12 7.44
C TRP A 65 7.31 -3.95 6.63
N SER A 66 8.25 -4.25 5.74
CA SER A 66 8.90 -3.30 4.85
C SER A 66 8.38 -3.54 3.44
N ILE A 67 7.75 -2.53 2.85
CA ILE A 67 7.25 -2.59 1.48
C ILE A 67 8.18 -1.73 0.65
N ARG A 68 8.61 -2.29 -0.48
CA ARG A 68 9.42 -1.59 -1.47
C ARG A 68 8.85 -1.85 -2.85
N LEU A 69 9.10 -0.96 -3.80
CA LEU A 69 8.82 -1.28 -5.19
C LEU A 69 9.72 -2.42 -5.65
N LYS A 70 9.13 -3.27 -6.48
CA LYS A 70 9.87 -4.25 -7.25
C LYS A 70 10.30 -3.52 -8.54
N GLU A 71 11.61 -3.39 -8.73
CA GLU A 71 12.20 -2.87 -9.97
C GLU A 71 12.10 -3.89 -11.10
#